data_AF-A0A9D4G0T6-F1
#
_entry.id   AF-A0A9D4G0T6-F1
#
_cell.length_a   1.000
_cell.length_b   1.000
_cell.length_c   1.000
_cell.angle_alpha   90.00
_cell.angle_beta   90.00
_cell.angle_gamma   90.00
#
_symmetry.space_group_name_H-M   'P 1'
#
loop_
_entity.id
_entity.type
_entity.pdbx_description
1 polymer ?
#
loop_
_entity_poly.entity_id
_entity_poly.type
_entity_poly.pdbx_seq_one_letter_code
_entity_poly.pdbx_strand_id
1 'polypeptide(L)' 'MQIEKNYVNQLVLKRVHRMGNSRNGNPRSIVAKFHEFKDREYVRKQAKTLKETRFYVNEQYPKGDSRQKGESLHPR' A
#
# COMPACT_ATOMS: atom_id res chain seq x y z
N MET A 1 6.82 -14.53 11.54
CA MET A 1 7.25 -13.27 12.17
C MET A 1 6.02 -12.67 12.85
N GLN A 2 5.97 -12.65 14.18
CA GLN A 2 4.89 -11.99 14.88
C GLN A 2 5.18 -10.48 14.91
N ILE A 3 4.24 -9.67 14.45
CA ILE A 3 4.34 -8.22 14.54
C ILE A 3 4.04 -7.84 15.99
N GLU A 4 4.92 -7.05 16.62
CA GLU A 4 4.67 -6.55 17.96
C GLU A 4 3.44 -5.64 17.95
N LYS A 5 2.40 -6.03 18.68
CA LYS A 5 1.15 -5.25 18.77
C LYS A 5 1.38 -3.82 19.25
N ASN A 6 2.38 -3.62 20.11
CA ASN A 6 2.75 -2.30 20.61
C ASN A 6 3.22 -1.37 19.48
N TYR A 7 4.03 -1.89 18.56
CA TYR A 7 4.50 -1.12 17.40
C TYR A 7 3.34 -0.68 16.50
N VAL A 8 2.36 -1.56 16.25
CA VAL A 8 1.18 -1.22 15.44
C VAL A 8 0.36 -0.09 16.08
N ASN A 9 0.21 -0.09 17.40
CA ASN A 9 -0.55 0.93 18.11
C ASN A 9 0.14 2.31 18.12
N GLN A 10 1.46 2.34 17.89
CA GLN A 10 2.25 3.57 17.80
C GLN A 10 2.29 4.16 16.39
N LEU A 11 1.78 3.45 15.37
CA LEU A 11 1.76 3.94 13.99
C LEU A 11 0.87 5.18 13.86
N VAL A 12 1.48 6.30 13.48
CA VAL A 12 0.75 7.56 13.26
C VAL A 12 0.49 7.76 11.76
N LEU A 13 -0.79 7.88 11.41
CA LEU A 13 -1.22 8.22 10.05
C LEU A 13 -1.63 9.70 9.98
N LYS A 14 -1.02 10.45 9.06
CA LYS A 14 -1.33 11.87 8.83
C LYS A 14 -2.66 12.06 8.10
N ARG A 15 -2.92 11.24 7.08
CA ARG A 15 -4.12 11.36 6.25
C ARG A 15 -4.54 9.98 5.74
N VAL A 16 -5.81 9.66 5.88
CA VAL A 16 -6.41 8.43 5.35
C VAL A 16 -7.66 8.81 4.57
N HIS A 17 -7.77 8.35 3.33
CA HIS A 17 -8.94 8.62 2.50
C HIS A 17 -9.15 7.51 1.48
N ARG A 18 -10.37 7.41 0.97
CA ARG A 18 -10.69 6.56 -0.19
C ARG A 18 -10.37 7.33 -1.46
N MET A 19 -9.73 6.69 -2.43
CA MET A 19 -9.35 7.30 -3.70
C MET A 19 -9.93 6.50 -4.88
N GLY A 20 -10.24 7.20 -5.98
CA GLY A 20 -10.84 6.63 -7.17
C GLY A 20 -12.34 6.36 -7.05
N ASN A 21 -12.92 5.83 -8.12
CA ASN A 21 -14.33 5.46 -8.19
C ASN A 21 -14.51 3.97 -7.87
N SER A 22 -15.66 3.60 -7.32
CA SER A 22 -16.05 2.19 -7.22
C SER A 22 -16.12 1.62 -8.64
N ARG A 23 -15.43 0.50 -8.88
CA ARG A 23 -15.45 -0.20 -10.17
C ARG A 23 -16.08 -1.57 -9.96
N ASN A 24 -17.20 -1.84 -10.63
CA ASN A 24 -17.84 -3.15 -10.68
C ASN A 24 -18.12 -3.75 -9.29
N GLY A 25 -18.63 -2.95 -8.35
CA GLY A 25 -18.92 -3.39 -6.99
C GLY A 25 -17.70 -3.56 -6.07
N ASN A 26 -16.48 -3.31 -6.57
CA ASN A 26 -15.28 -3.39 -5.73
C ASN A 26 -15.14 -2.17 -4.82
N PRO A 27 -14.72 -2.36 -3.55
CA PRO A 27 -14.41 -1.25 -2.66
C PRO A 27 -13.34 -0.32 -3.24
N ARG A 28 -13.52 1.00 -3.06
CA ARG A 28 -12.52 2.02 -3.45
C ARG A 28 -11.19 1.79 -2.74
N SER A 29 -10.05 2.02 -3.38
CA SER A 29 -8.74 1.89 -2.71
C SER A 29 -8.62 2.87 -1.53
N ILE A 30 -7.94 2.45 -0.46
CA ILE A 30 -7.56 3.34 0.67
C ILE A 30 -6.16 3.85 0.39
N VAL A 31 -5.97 5.16 0.54
CA VAL A 31 -4.65 5.80 0.53
C VAL A 31 -4.36 6.31 1.94
N ALA A 32 -3.29 5.78 2.54
CA ALA A 32 -2.81 6.17 3.86
C ALA A 32 -1.45 6.86 3.75
N LYS A 33 -1.36 8.09 4.26
CA LYS A 33 -0.12 8.83 4.41
C LYS A 33 0.41 8.62 5.82
N PHE A 34 1.54 7.92 5.93
CA PHE A 34 2.24 7.72 7.19
C PHE A 34 2.89 9.03 7.67
N HIS A 35 3.03 9.17 8.99
CA HIS A 35 3.81 10.26 9.57
C HIS A 35 5.28 10.11 9.23
N GLU A 36 5.81 8.90 9.44
CA GLU A 36 7.20 8.50 9.25
C GLU A 36 7.38 7.61 8.01
N PHE A 37 8.51 7.77 7.32
CA PHE A 37 8.85 6.93 6.17
C PHE A 37 9.17 5.48 6.56
N LYS A 38 9.82 5.29 7.72
CA LYS A 38 10.19 3.96 8.23
C LYS A 38 8.96 3.08 8.46
N ASP A 39 7.91 3.66 9.02
CA ASP A 39 6.64 2.98 9.27
C ASP A 39 5.95 2.54 7.98
N ARG A 40 5.94 3.42 6.97
CA ARG A 40 5.44 3.09 5.64
C ARG A 40 6.18 1.90 5.04
N GLU A 41 7.52 1.92 5.10
CA GLU A 41 8.35 0.84 4.57
C GLU A 41 8.17 -0.47 5.34
N TYR A 42 8.02 -0.40 6.66
CA TYR A 42 7.71 -1.55 7.49
C TYR A 42 6.42 -2.23 7.01
N VAL A 43 5.32 -1.47 6.92
CA VAL A 43 4.03 -1.99 6.45
C VAL A 43 4.11 -2.53 5.02
N ARG A 44 4.82 -1.83 4.12
CA ARG A 44 5.01 -2.28 2.73
C ARG A 44 5.73 -3.63 2.67
N LYS A 45 6.75 -3.86 3.49
CA LYS A 45 7.49 -5.14 3.54
C LYS A 45 6.63 -6.29 4.07
N GLN A 46 5.70 -6.00 4.99
CA GLN A 46 4.76 -7.01 5.50
C GLN A 46 3.66 -7.38 4.49
N ALA A 47 3.50 -6.66 3.37
CA ALA A 47 2.51 -7.00 2.35
C ALA A 47 2.62 -8.47 1.84
N LYS A 48 3.82 -9.05 1.87
CA LYS A 48 4.05 -10.46 1.50
C LYS A 48 3.33 -11.46 2.39
N THR A 49 3.01 -11.09 3.63
CA THR A 49 2.28 -11.95 4.58
C THR A 49 0.77 -11.97 4.32
N LEU A 50 0.28 -11.14 3.39
CA LEU A 50 -1.15 -11.06 3.02
C LEU A 50 -1.56 -12.06 1.93
N LYS A 51 -0.69 -13.01 1.54
CA LYS A 51 -0.81 -13.92 0.38
C LYS A 51 -2.12 -14.73 0.32
N GLU A 52 -2.82 -14.89 1.44
CA GLU A 52 -4.08 -15.65 1.53
C GLU A 52 -5.30 -14.76 1.83
N THR A 53 -5.11 -13.44 1.82
CA THR A 53 -6.17 -12.47 2.04
C THR A 53 -6.60 -11.83 0.72
N ARG A 54 -7.78 -11.21 0.71
CA ARG A 54 -8.26 -10.42 -0.43
C ARG A 54 -7.70 -8.99 -0.45
N PHE A 55 -6.77 -8.68 0.45
CA PHE A 55 -6.18 -7.36 0.59
C PHE A 55 -4.78 -7.33 -0.02
N TYR A 56 -4.44 -6.19 -0.58
CA TYR A 56 -3.12 -5.93 -1.14
C TYR A 56 -2.67 -4.52 -0.72
N VAL A 57 -1.34 -4.36 -0.61
CA VAL A 57 -0.71 -3.09 -0.29
C VAL A 57 0.31 -2.79 -1.37
N ASN A 58 0.16 -1.65 -2.04
CA ASN A 58 1.03 -1.19 -3.10
C ASN A 58 1.51 0.23 -2.81
N GLU A 59 2.71 0.58 -3.28
CA GLU A 59 3.19 1.96 -3.24
C GLU A 59 2.41 2.82 -4.23
N GLN A 60 2.02 4.02 -3.80
CA GLN A 60 1.37 4.98 -4.67
C GLN A 60 2.43 5.76 -5.45
N TYR A 61 2.37 5.67 -6.78
CA TYR A 61 3.19 6.46 -7.67
C TYR A 61 2.37 7.60 -8.31
N PRO A 62 3.02 8.70 -8.72
CA PRO A 62 2.38 9.73 -9.55
C PRO A 62 1.78 9.13 -10.83
N LYS A 63 0.72 9.77 -11.34
CA LYS A 63 0.12 9.39 -12.63
C LYS A 63 1.15 9.61 -13.74
N GLY A 64 1.60 8.53 -14.37
CA GLY A 64 2.62 8.55 -15.44
C GLY A 64 3.79 7.60 -15.16
N ASP A 65 4.18 7.48 -13.89
CA ASP A 65 5.37 6.70 -13.49
C ASP A 65 5.04 5.23 -13.18
N SER A 66 3.77 4.93 -12.88
CA SER A 66 3.32 3.60 -12.44
C SER A 66 3.49 2.48 -13.48
N ARG A 67 3.71 2.84 -14.76
CA ARG A 67 3.95 1.89 -15.86
C ARG A 67 5.43 1.58 -16.12
N GLN A 68 6.34 2.48 -15.73
CA GLN A 68 7.72 2.40 -16.20
C GLN A 68 8.54 1.28 -15.55
N LYS A 69 8.21 0.74 -14.38
CA LYS A 69 9.03 -0.34 -13.78
C LYS A 69 8.69 -1.74 -14.27
N GLY A 70 7.43 -2.00 -14.63
CA GLY A 70 7.02 -3.32 -15.15
C GLY A 70 7.25 -3.44 -16.67
N GLU A 71 6.95 -2.37 -17.42
CA GLU A 71 7.04 -2.37 -18.88
C GLU A 71 8.47 -2.16 -19.39
N SER A 72 9.35 -1.45 -18.65
CA SER A 72 10.75 -1.26 -19.09
C SER A 72 11.64 -2.49 -18.90
N LEU A 73 11.30 -3.38 -17.96
CA LEU A 73 12.08 -4.59 -17.69
C LEU A 73 11.71 -5.76 -18.63
N HIS A 74 10.51 -5.72 -19.21
CA HIS A 74 10.03 -6.69 -20.19
C HIS A 74 9.31 -5.98 -21.34
N PRO A 75 10.04 -5.45 -22.34
CA PRO A 75 9.43 -5.07 -23.60
C PRO A 75 8.80 -6.32 -24.24
N ARG A 76 7.57 -6.18 -24.75
CA ARG A 76 6.93 -7.22 -25.58
C ARG A 76 7.49 -7.21 -26.98
#